data_AF-A0A9E7C186-F1
#
_entry.id   AF-A0A9E7C186-F1
#
_cell.length_a   1.000
_cell.length_b   1.000
_cell.length_c   1.000
_cell.angle_alpha   90.00
_cell.angle_beta   90.00
_cell.angle_gamma   90.00
#
_symmetry.space_group_name_H-M   'P 1'
#
loop_
_entity.id
_entity.type
_entity.pdbx_description
1 polymer ?
#
loop_
_entity_poly.entity_id
_entity_poly.type
_entity_poly.pdbx_seq_one_letter_code
_entity_poly.pdbx_strand_id
1 'polypeptide(L)'
;MPDASTPPAAPVRGPIFIVGAMGSGTTLLRLILDSHPRIAIPQETGFMRAYKAQRTIPFKWRGGGWGRRLGWTREEFDELMGEVYGRLFMRYAEQHGKVRWGEKTPYHTWHIDDMARVFPDAVFLGIVRHPGASVASNVSRSWRDPGWGRPARTIEHYLRNNREIARQATRYPERFVVLRYEDLLLQTEPLMRELLQWLGEPWSDDVLQHHAVQAQRGGVTEVEGQTRVDDPIDVSRIAKWTQTLDAPVRRRMESRLARIGELWGYDVTDPMALAPLRDGSLLAGGADVARRVQGFADLEIDQQSYVPLTDRRYHPNEVKLVEREALPERGTVPAEPAPAPAPAPEPKPAAKKPAPPKRRARMPGPAERALAPLARRLPKPARRQLIRVRARVLGASGRARRPRS
;
A
#
# COMPACT_ATOMS: atom_id res chain seq x y z
N MET A 1 -38.55 -8.02 -11.45
CA MET A 1 -37.26 -7.38 -11.14
C MET A 1 -37.34 -6.92 -9.69
N PRO A 2 -36.58 -7.48 -8.75
CA PRO A 2 -36.62 -7.01 -7.36
C PRO A 2 -35.94 -5.64 -7.28
N ASP A 3 -36.58 -4.75 -6.55
CA ASP A 3 -36.18 -3.37 -6.31
C ASP A 3 -34.89 -3.30 -5.47
N ALA A 4 -33.90 -2.54 -5.96
CA ALA A 4 -32.59 -2.36 -5.33
C ALA A 4 -32.62 -1.43 -4.09
N SER A 5 -33.81 -1.16 -3.54
CA SER A 5 -34.06 -0.32 -2.37
C SER A 5 -34.17 -1.11 -1.05
N THR A 6 -34.16 -2.44 -1.09
CA THR A 6 -34.36 -3.25 0.11
C THR A 6 -33.04 -3.44 0.87
N PRO A 7 -32.88 -2.90 2.11
CA PRO A 7 -31.72 -3.22 2.93
C PRO A 7 -31.66 -4.73 3.19
N PRO A 8 -30.47 -5.33 3.33
CA PRO A 8 -30.32 -6.78 3.47
C PRO A 8 -31.21 -7.30 4.61
N ALA A 9 -31.93 -8.40 4.34
CA ALA A 9 -32.98 -8.98 5.18
C ALA A 9 -32.48 -9.56 6.53
N ALA A 10 -31.22 -9.34 6.89
CA ALA A 10 -30.65 -9.60 8.21
C ALA A 10 -29.50 -8.61 8.49
N PRO A 11 -29.30 -8.16 9.74
CA PRO A 11 -28.19 -7.28 10.07
C PRO A 11 -26.85 -7.94 9.75
N VAL A 12 -25.97 -7.22 9.07
CA VAL A 12 -24.60 -7.66 8.78
C VAL A 12 -23.82 -7.78 10.09
N ARG A 13 -23.40 -8.99 10.49
CA ARG A 13 -22.73 -9.22 11.78
C ARG A 13 -21.24 -9.54 11.71
N GLY A 14 -20.68 -9.69 10.52
CA GLY A 14 -19.26 -10.01 10.36
C GLY A 14 -18.31 -8.84 10.66
N PRO A 15 -16.99 -9.10 10.62
CA PRO A 15 -15.99 -8.10 10.93
C PRO A 15 -15.98 -6.94 9.93
N ILE A 16 -15.61 -5.77 10.44
CA ILE A 16 -15.59 -4.52 9.67
C ILE A 16 -14.16 -4.20 9.24
N PHE A 17 -13.89 -4.13 7.94
CA PHE A 17 -12.60 -3.72 7.41
C PHE A 17 -12.66 -2.32 6.81
N ILE A 18 -11.92 -1.37 7.37
CA ILE A 18 -11.80 -0.02 6.84
C ILE A 18 -10.59 0.02 5.89
N VAL A 19 -10.85 0.33 4.63
CA VAL A 19 -9.86 0.36 3.54
C VAL A 19 -9.87 1.70 2.82
N GLY A 20 -8.76 2.03 2.16
CA GLY A 20 -8.59 3.31 1.49
C GLY A 20 -7.12 3.69 1.35
N ALA A 21 -6.85 4.67 0.49
CA ALA A 21 -5.50 5.19 0.30
C ALA A 21 -4.95 5.79 1.61
N MET A 22 -3.63 5.73 1.83
CA MET A 22 -3.04 6.48 2.94
C MET A 22 -3.37 7.97 2.80
N GLY A 23 -3.74 8.63 3.90
CA GLY A 23 -4.11 10.05 3.88
C GLY A 23 -5.57 10.35 3.49
N SER A 24 -6.40 9.32 3.28
CA SER A 24 -7.84 9.46 2.99
C SER A 24 -8.75 9.65 4.21
N GLY A 25 -8.22 9.56 5.44
CA GLY A 25 -9.04 9.71 6.66
C GLY A 25 -9.51 8.40 7.28
N THR A 26 -8.97 7.25 6.85
CA THR A 26 -9.24 5.93 7.45
C THR A 26 -9.07 5.90 8.98
N THR A 27 -8.09 6.63 9.52
CA THR A 27 -7.89 6.75 10.98
C THR A 27 -9.04 7.49 11.66
N LEU A 28 -9.55 8.59 11.09
CA LEU A 28 -10.67 9.33 11.68
C LEU A 28 -11.94 8.45 11.70
N LEU A 29 -12.26 7.82 10.57
CA LEU A 29 -13.40 6.90 10.48
C LEU A 29 -13.29 5.75 11.50
N ARG A 30 -12.08 5.19 11.65
CA ARG A 30 -11.80 4.20 12.69
C ARG A 30 -12.13 4.75 14.09
N LEU A 31 -11.61 5.92 14.46
CA LEU A 31 -11.80 6.49 15.80
C LEU A 31 -13.28 6.78 16.10
N ILE A 32 -14.02 7.25 15.09
CA ILE A 32 -15.46 7.46 15.15
C ILE A 32 -16.20 6.13 15.40
N LEU A 33 -15.97 5.12 14.56
CA LEU A 33 -16.62 3.81 14.72
C LEU A 33 -16.21 3.09 16.00
N ASP A 34 -14.95 3.18 16.39
CA ASP A 34 -14.44 2.62 17.64
C ASP A 34 -14.97 3.39 18.87
N SER A 35 -15.59 4.55 18.72
CA SER A 35 -16.29 5.21 19.82
C SER A 35 -17.66 4.58 20.09
N HIS A 36 -18.23 3.87 19.11
CA HIS A 36 -19.49 3.15 19.27
C HIS A 36 -19.41 2.07 20.37
N PRO A 37 -20.44 1.92 21.23
CA PRO A 37 -20.42 1.01 22.38
C PRO A 37 -20.34 -0.48 22.00
N ARG A 38 -20.59 -0.83 20.73
CA ARG A 38 -20.62 -2.23 20.26
C ARG A 38 -19.47 -2.61 19.34
N ILE A 39 -18.72 -1.64 18.80
CA ILE A 39 -17.71 -1.86 17.75
C ILE A 39 -16.32 -1.52 18.30
N ALA A 40 -15.38 -2.47 18.23
CA ALA A 40 -13.99 -2.29 18.61
C ALA A 40 -13.08 -2.31 17.39
N ILE A 41 -12.26 -1.29 17.18
CA ILE A 41 -11.28 -1.25 16.09
C ILE A 41 -9.91 -0.80 16.63
N PRO A 42 -8.96 -1.74 16.81
CA PRO A 42 -7.64 -1.43 17.37
C PRO A 42 -6.77 -0.64 16.39
N GLN A 43 -5.57 -0.28 16.84
CA GLN A 43 -4.52 0.31 16.00
C GLN A 43 -4.13 -0.59 14.82
N GLU A 44 -3.51 0.00 13.79
CA GLU A 44 -3.09 -0.69 12.57
C GLU A 44 -2.28 -1.95 12.92
N THR A 45 -2.80 -3.12 12.55
CA THR A 45 -2.15 -4.39 12.87
C THR A 45 -1.30 -4.91 11.71
N GLY A 46 -1.71 -4.61 10.46
CA GLY A 46 -1.11 -5.19 9.27
C GLY A 46 -1.20 -6.71 9.19
N PHE A 47 -2.14 -7.33 9.92
CA PHE A 47 -2.18 -8.79 10.11
C PHE A 47 -2.26 -9.58 8.79
N MET A 48 -2.80 -8.98 7.71
CA MET A 48 -2.83 -9.64 6.41
C MET A 48 -1.44 -9.96 5.88
N ARG A 49 -0.40 -9.20 6.24
CA ARG A 49 0.98 -9.56 5.87
C ARG A 49 1.45 -10.83 6.58
N ALA A 50 1.07 -11.01 7.85
CA ALA A 50 1.37 -12.23 8.60
C ALA A 50 0.62 -13.43 8.00
N TYR A 51 -0.66 -13.27 7.70
CA TYR A 51 -1.46 -14.28 6.98
C TYR A 51 -0.80 -14.68 5.64
N LYS A 52 -0.39 -13.69 4.82
CA LYS A 52 0.29 -13.96 3.54
C LYS A 52 1.63 -14.67 3.71
N ALA A 53 2.39 -14.31 4.73
CA ALA A 53 3.65 -14.99 5.06
C ALA A 53 3.41 -16.44 5.46
N GLN A 54 2.35 -16.73 6.21
CA GLN A 54 1.95 -18.10 6.56
C GLN A 54 1.48 -18.88 5.33
N ARG A 55 0.96 -18.25 4.28
CA ARG A 55 0.65 -18.97 3.01
C ARG A 55 1.88 -19.41 2.24
N THR A 56 3.02 -18.77 2.44
CA THR A 56 4.27 -19.06 1.73
C THR A 56 5.46 -18.78 2.63
N ILE A 57 5.92 -19.84 3.31
CA ILE A 57 7.04 -19.75 4.24
C ILE A 57 8.35 -19.88 3.45
N PRO A 58 9.27 -18.90 3.49
CA PRO A 58 10.56 -19.00 2.79
C PRO A 58 11.39 -20.20 3.28
N PHE A 59 11.26 -21.35 2.61
CA PHE A 59 11.95 -22.60 2.94
C PHE A 59 12.43 -23.29 1.66
N LYS A 60 13.55 -24.04 1.77
CA LYS A 60 14.33 -24.60 0.64
C LYS A 60 13.47 -25.13 -0.52
N TRP A 61 13.84 -24.72 -1.74
CA TRP A 61 13.30 -25.12 -3.05
C TRP A 61 11.86 -24.72 -3.41
N ARG A 62 10.93 -24.49 -2.47
CA ARG A 62 9.61 -23.85 -2.67
C ARG A 62 8.83 -23.79 -1.34
N GLY A 63 8.60 -22.58 -0.83
CA GLY A 63 7.85 -22.31 0.39
C GLY A 63 6.32 -22.39 0.29
N GLY A 64 5.80 -22.38 -0.94
CA GLY A 64 4.37 -22.36 -1.21
C GLY A 64 3.71 -23.72 -0.96
N GLY A 65 2.45 -23.70 -0.53
CA GLY A 65 1.64 -24.91 -0.39
C GLY A 65 2.17 -25.90 0.66
N TRP A 66 2.89 -25.40 1.67
CA TRP A 66 3.37 -26.24 2.77
C TRP A 66 2.22 -26.88 3.56
N GLY A 67 1.10 -26.18 3.75
CA GLY A 67 -0.11 -26.74 4.36
C GLY A 67 -0.62 -27.98 3.62
N ARG A 68 -0.57 -28.01 2.28
CA ARG A 68 -0.94 -29.20 1.49
C ARG A 68 -0.07 -30.41 1.77
N ARG A 69 1.20 -30.22 2.12
CA ARG A 69 2.09 -31.33 2.51
C ARG A 69 1.72 -31.92 3.88
N LEU A 70 0.97 -31.18 4.68
CA LEU A 70 0.38 -31.63 5.92
C LEU A 70 -1.07 -32.11 5.75
N GLY A 71 -1.57 -32.22 4.52
CA GLY A 71 -2.93 -32.67 4.22
C GLY A 71 -4.00 -31.57 4.21
N TRP A 72 -3.64 -30.30 4.40
CA TRP A 72 -4.62 -29.20 4.42
C TRP A 72 -4.89 -28.67 3.02
N THR A 73 -6.17 -28.53 2.68
CA THR A 73 -6.64 -27.75 1.54
C THR A 73 -6.37 -26.25 1.75
N ARG A 74 -6.63 -25.44 0.72
CA ARG A 74 -6.51 -23.99 0.87
C ARG A 74 -7.62 -23.46 1.77
N GLU A 75 -8.80 -24.02 1.63
CA GLU A 75 -10.05 -23.60 2.25
C GLU A 75 -9.97 -23.88 3.76
N GLU A 76 -9.62 -25.10 4.17
CA GLU A 76 -9.42 -25.45 5.59
C GLU A 76 -8.34 -24.61 6.27
N PHE A 77 -7.26 -24.27 5.54
CA PHE A 77 -6.23 -23.38 6.07
C PHE A 77 -6.74 -21.95 6.24
N ASP A 78 -7.50 -21.45 5.27
CA ASP A 78 -8.08 -20.10 5.32
C ASP A 78 -9.14 -19.99 6.45
N GLU A 79 -9.92 -21.04 6.68
CA GLU A 79 -10.85 -21.18 7.82
C GLU A 79 -10.12 -21.17 9.17
N LEU A 80 -9.10 -22.03 9.35
CA LEU A 80 -8.29 -22.06 10.58
C LEU A 80 -7.66 -20.69 10.87
N MET A 81 -7.14 -20.01 9.84
CA MET A 81 -6.58 -18.67 10.01
C MET A 81 -7.66 -17.65 10.36
N GLY A 82 -8.87 -17.78 9.83
CA GLY A 82 -10.04 -16.99 10.20
C GLY A 82 -10.39 -17.15 11.67
N GLU A 83 -10.40 -18.36 12.20
CA GLU A 83 -10.62 -18.63 13.63
C GLU A 83 -9.55 -17.99 14.51
N VAL A 84 -8.27 -18.17 14.14
CA VAL A 84 -7.13 -17.62 14.90
C VAL A 84 -7.22 -16.10 14.97
N TYR A 85 -7.31 -15.42 13.83
CA TYR A 85 -7.36 -13.95 13.81
C TYR A 85 -8.67 -13.42 14.38
N GLY A 86 -9.80 -14.05 14.07
CA GLY A 86 -11.10 -13.70 14.64
C GLY A 86 -11.08 -13.73 16.17
N ARG A 87 -10.48 -14.76 16.78
CA ARG A 87 -10.33 -14.84 18.24
C ARG A 87 -9.41 -13.76 18.81
N LEU A 88 -8.32 -13.41 18.12
CA LEU A 88 -7.42 -12.33 18.56
C LEU A 88 -8.13 -10.97 18.59
N PHE A 89 -8.89 -10.63 17.54
CA PHE A 89 -9.64 -9.38 17.49
C PHE A 89 -10.87 -9.39 18.40
N MET A 90 -11.55 -10.52 18.54
CA MET A 90 -12.69 -10.64 19.46
C MET A 90 -12.24 -10.44 20.90
N ARG A 91 -11.07 -10.98 21.29
CA ARG A 91 -10.49 -10.71 22.61
C ARG A 91 -10.31 -9.21 22.87
N TYR A 92 -9.87 -8.45 21.86
CA TYR A 92 -9.76 -6.99 21.99
C TYR A 92 -11.13 -6.33 22.17
N ALA A 93 -12.15 -6.77 21.43
CA ALA A 93 -13.52 -6.27 21.59
C ALA A 93 -14.07 -6.55 23.00
N GLU A 94 -13.93 -7.79 23.48
CA GLU A 94 -14.37 -8.22 24.81
C GLU A 94 -13.70 -7.42 25.93
N GLN A 95 -12.39 -7.14 25.81
CA GLN A 95 -11.65 -6.31 26.76
C GLN A 95 -12.20 -4.88 26.88
N HIS A 96 -12.89 -4.38 25.86
CA HIS A 96 -13.52 -3.07 25.85
C HIS A 96 -15.05 -3.15 26.08
N GLY A 97 -15.57 -4.33 26.46
CA GLY A 97 -17.01 -4.55 26.68
C GLY A 97 -17.84 -4.54 25.40
N LYS A 98 -17.22 -4.79 24.24
CA LYS A 98 -17.84 -4.70 22.91
C LYS A 98 -18.00 -6.07 22.28
N VAL A 99 -18.92 -6.16 21.33
CA VAL A 99 -19.39 -7.45 20.77
C VAL A 99 -19.01 -7.65 19.30
N ARG A 100 -18.51 -6.61 18.64
CA ARG A 100 -18.11 -6.66 17.24
C ARG A 100 -16.74 -6.03 17.08
N TRP A 101 -15.91 -6.65 16.25
CA TRP A 101 -14.57 -6.16 15.96
C TRP A 101 -14.46 -5.67 14.51
N GLY A 102 -13.50 -4.79 14.28
CA GLY A 102 -13.05 -4.39 12.97
C GLY A 102 -11.54 -4.22 12.92
N GLU A 103 -11.04 -3.91 11.74
CA GLU A 103 -9.63 -3.64 11.50
C GLU A 103 -9.50 -2.52 10.46
N LYS A 104 -8.54 -1.63 10.71
CA LYS A 104 -8.16 -0.59 9.75
C LYS A 104 -6.66 -0.67 9.55
N THR A 105 -6.25 -1.01 8.34
CA THR A 105 -4.89 -0.78 7.84
C THR A 105 -4.99 -0.35 6.38
N PRO A 106 -4.49 0.84 5.97
CA PRO A 106 -4.63 1.33 4.60
C PRO A 106 -4.14 0.34 3.52
N TYR A 107 -3.05 -0.38 3.81
CA TYR A 107 -2.49 -1.39 2.90
C TYR A 107 -3.37 -2.63 2.74
N HIS A 108 -4.37 -2.86 3.60
CA HIS A 108 -5.35 -3.94 3.42
C HIS A 108 -6.23 -3.77 2.19
N THR A 109 -6.23 -2.58 1.56
CA THR A 109 -6.80 -2.36 0.22
C THR A 109 -6.30 -3.41 -0.81
N TRP A 110 -5.06 -3.89 -0.68
CA TRP A 110 -4.49 -4.91 -1.58
C TRP A 110 -4.86 -6.35 -1.22
N HIS A 111 -5.55 -6.55 -0.09
CA HIS A 111 -5.83 -7.87 0.50
C HIS A 111 -7.34 -8.10 0.67
N ILE A 112 -8.20 -7.30 0.06
CA ILE A 112 -9.67 -7.43 0.19
C ILE A 112 -10.15 -8.82 -0.27
N ASP A 113 -9.65 -9.32 -1.40
CA ASP A 113 -9.94 -10.68 -1.90
C ASP A 113 -9.47 -11.80 -0.95
N ASP A 114 -8.45 -11.54 -0.13
CA ASP A 114 -7.97 -12.49 0.87
C ASP A 114 -8.81 -12.38 2.16
N MET A 115 -9.10 -11.17 2.64
CA MET A 115 -9.98 -10.92 3.80
C MET A 115 -11.39 -11.48 3.57
N ALA A 116 -11.95 -11.26 2.37
CA ALA A 116 -13.27 -11.75 1.97
C ALA A 116 -13.39 -13.28 1.95
N ARG A 117 -12.25 -13.98 1.84
CA ARG A 117 -12.16 -15.44 1.82
C ARG A 117 -11.94 -16.01 3.22
N VAL A 118 -11.08 -15.37 4.00
CA VAL A 118 -10.79 -15.73 5.39
C VAL A 118 -11.99 -15.43 6.30
N PHE A 119 -12.75 -14.38 5.98
CA PHE A 119 -13.95 -13.95 6.70
C PHE A 119 -15.11 -13.79 5.70
N PRO A 120 -15.88 -14.86 5.43
CA PRO A 120 -16.96 -14.86 4.43
C PRO A 120 -18.12 -13.89 4.75
N ASP A 121 -18.29 -13.51 6.00
CA ASP A 121 -19.30 -12.56 6.48
C ASP A 121 -18.77 -11.13 6.64
N ALA A 122 -17.49 -10.90 6.33
CA ALA A 122 -16.85 -9.59 6.45
C ALA A 122 -17.49 -8.53 5.54
N VAL A 123 -17.45 -7.30 6.04
CA VAL A 123 -17.83 -6.11 5.29
C VAL A 123 -16.70 -5.10 5.19
N PHE A 124 -16.76 -4.31 4.13
CA PHE A 124 -15.71 -3.39 3.73
C PHE A 124 -16.26 -1.97 3.66
N LEU A 125 -15.57 -1.07 4.36
CA LEU A 125 -15.81 0.37 4.33
C LEU A 125 -14.67 1.02 3.56
N GLY A 126 -14.91 1.38 2.30
CA GLY A 126 -13.99 2.18 1.51
C GLY A 126 -14.15 3.65 1.86
N ILE A 127 -13.06 4.31 2.24
CA ILE A 127 -13.03 5.76 2.34
C ILE A 127 -12.17 6.35 1.22
N VAL A 128 -12.76 7.27 0.48
CA VAL A 128 -12.10 8.07 -0.54
C VAL A 128 -12.02 9.52 -0.09
N ARG A 129 -11.06 10.27 -0.59
CA ARG A 129 -10.83 11.68 -0.24
C ARG A 129 -10.44 12.46 -1.47
N HIS A 130 -10.68 13.76 -1.47
CA HIS A 130 -10.24 14.66 -2.54
C HIS A 130 -8.76 14.41 -2.93
N PRO A 131 -8.43 14.27 -4.24
CA PRO A 131 -7.08 13.92 -4.69
C PRO A 131 -5.99 14.84 -4.15
N GLY A 132 -6.23 16.16 -4.18
CA GLY A 132 -5.29 17.16 -3.66
C GLY A 132 -5.00 16.99 -2.17
N ALA A 133 -6.02 16.70 -1.37
CA ALA A 133 -5.88 16.52 0.07
C ALA A 133 -5.09 15.25 0.39
N SER A 134 -5.38 14.15 -0.31
CA SER A 134 -4.65 12.89 -0.15
C SER A 134 -3.21 12.99 -0.64
N VAL A 135 -2.96 13.66 -1.77
CA VAL A 135 -1.60 13.88 -2.31
C VAL A 135 -0.78 14.72 -1.35
N ALA A 136 -1.30 15.86 -0.89
CA ALA A 136 -0.62 16.75 0.07
C ALA A 136 -0.29 16.02 1.38
N SER A 137 -1.26 15.28 1.91
CA SER A 137 -1.11 14.47 3.12
C SER A 137 0.01 13.44 2.99
N ASN A 138 0.17 12.82 1.82
CA ASN A 138 1.26 11.88 1.60
C ASN A 138 2.60 12.57 1.38
N VAL A 139 2.64 13.70 0.66
CA VAL A 139 3.87 14.47 0.46
C VAL A 139 4.47 14.93 1.80
N SER A 140 3.64 15.33 2.76
CA SER A 140 4.11 15.74 4.10
C SER A 140 4.68 14.58 4.93
N ARG A 141 4.53 13.31 4.49
CA ARG A 141 5.11 12.12 5.13
C ARG A 141 6.52 11.77 4.62
N SER A 142 7.18 12.69 3.92
CA SER A 142 8.56 12.52 3.42
C SER A 142 9.58 12.23 4.53
N TRP A 143 9.31 12.65 5.76
CA TRP A 143 10.12 12.33 6.94
C TRP A 143 10.19 10.82 7.24
N ARG A 144 9.15 10.05 6.88
CA ARG A 144 9.07 8.60 7.12
C ARG A 144 9.69 7.78 5.99
N ASP A 145 9.41 8.15 4.75
CA ASP A 145 10.08 7.62 3.57
C ASP A 145 10.27 8.77 2.56
N PRO A 146 11.51 9.15 2.23
CA PRO A 146 11.80 10.27 1.33
C PRO A 146 11.12 10.18 -0.04
N GLY A 147 10.78 8.98 -0.49
CA GLY A 147 10.06 8.81 -1.74
C GLY A 147 8.62 9.32 -1.69
N TRP A 148 7.99 9.45 -0.51
CA TRP A 148 6.70 10.13 -0.38
C TRP A 148 6.79 11.63 -0.67
N GLY A 149 7.95 12.25 -0.50
CA GLY A 149 8.18 13.63 -0.94
C GLY A 149 8.19 13.82 -2.46
N ARG A 150 8.08 12.74 -3.26
CA ARG A 150 8.02 12.80 -4.73
C ARG A 150 6.56 12.85 -5.19
N PRO A 151 6.06 13.98 -5.73
CA PRO A 151 4.65 14.12 -6.11
C PRO A 151 4.18 13.09 -7.14
N ALA A 152 5.06 12.69 -8.06
CA ALA A 152 4.75 11.63 -9.03
C ALA A 152 4.36 10.30 -8.35
N ARG A 153 5.03 9.93 -7.26
CA ARG A 153 4.75 8.70 -6.52
C ARG A 153 3.44 8.80 -5.73
N THR A 154 3.15 9.95 -5.15
CA THR A 154 1.92 10.15 -4.34
C THR A 154 0.67 10.24 -5.22
N ILE A 155 0.77 10.88 -6.38
CA ILE A 155 -0.26 10.87 -7.43
C ILE A 155 -0.52 9.44 -7.89
N GLU A 156 0.51 8.67 -8.22
CA GLU A 156 0.37 7.28 -8.65
C GLU A 156 -0.12 6.36 -7.52
N HIS A 157 0.23 6.64 -6.27
CA HIS A 157 -0.35 5.96 -5.10
C HIS A 157 -1.86 6.20 -5.00
N TYR A 158 -2.30 7.45 -5.15
CA TYR A 158 -3.72 7.80 -5.13
C TYR A 158 -4.48 7.07 -6.23
N LEU A 159 -4.02 7.18 -7.49
CA LEU A 159 -4.68 6.56 -8.64
C LEU A 159 -4.88 5.05 -8.42
N ARG A 160 -3.81 4.33 -8.08
CA ARG A 160 -3.85 2.86 -7.92
C ARG A 160 -4.76 2.41 -6.77
N ASN A 161 -4.73 3.10 -5.62
CA ASN A 161 -5.59 2.72 -4.50
C ASN A 161 -7.06 2.98 -4.81
N ASN A 162 -7.38 4.14 -5.42
CA ASN A 162 -8.77 4.47 -5.72
C ASN A 162 -9.34 3.63 -6.87
N ARG A 163 -8.52 3.19 -7.84
CA ARG A 163 -8.89 2.15 -8.80
C ARG A 163 -9.18 0.81 -8.10
N GLU A 164 -8.33 0.40 -7.17
CA GLU A 164 -8.52 -0.85 -6.43
C GLU A 164 -9.78 -0.81 -5.55
N ILE A 165 -10.09 0.33 -4.90
CA ILE A 165 -11.35 0.50 -4.17
C ILE A 165 -12.55 0.35 -5.12
N ALA A 166 -12.53 0.99 -6.30
CA ALA A 166 -13.61 0.87 -7.28
C ALA A 166 -13.80 -0.58 -7.75
N ARG A 167 -12.68 -1.27 -8.04
CA ARG A 167 -12.65 -2.68 -8.45
C ARG A 167 -13.27 -3.58 -7.40
N GLN A 168 -12.86 -3.42 -6.14
CA GLN A 168 -13.27 -4.27 -5.04
C GLN A 168 -14.72 -4.00 -4.62
N ALA A 169 -15.16 -2.75 -4.65
CA ALA A 169 -16.57 -2.40 -4.44
C ALA A 169 -17.46 -3.03 -5.53
N THR A 170 -17.04 -2.99 -6.80
CA THR A 170 -17.75 -3.64 -7.92
C THR A 170 -17.80 -5.15 -7.76
N ARG A 171 -16.75 -5.77 -7.22
CA ARG A 171 -16.63 -7.22 -7.03
C ARG A 171 -17.43 -7.75 -5.83
N TYR A 172 -17.64 -6.92 -4.81
CA TYR A 172 -18.34 -7.29 -3.59
C TYR A 172 -19.55 -6.37 -3.30
N PRO A 173 -20.52 -6.26 -4.22
CA PRO A 173 -21.54 -5.22 -4.19
C PRO A 173 -22.40 -5.20 -2.92
N GLU A 174 -22.67 -6.37 -2.35
CA GLU A 174 -23.50 -6.54 -1.14
C GLU A 174 -22.73 -6.34 0.17
N ARG A 175 -21.39 -6.32 0.13
CA ARG A 175 -20.53 -6.29 1.33
C ARG A 175 -19.60 -5.08 1.37
N PHE A 176 -19.75 -4.14 0.45
CA PHE A 176 -18.84 -3.02 0.28
C PHE A 176 -19.62 -1.72 0.12
N VAL A 177 -19.34 -0.75 1.00
CA VAL A 177 -19.80 0.63 0.81
C VAL A 177 -18.61 1.57 0.72
N VAL A 178 -18.78 2.65 -0.03
CA VAL A 178 -17.81 3.72 -0.16
C VAL A 178 -18.40 5.02 0.37
N LEU A 179 -17.61 5.77 1.13
CA LEU A 179 -17.95 7.11 1.61
C LEU A 179 -16.81 8.09 1.34
N ARG A 180 -17.15 9.38 1.24
CA ARG A 180 -16.15 10.44 1.08
C ARG A 180 -15.77 11.02 2.44
N TYR A 181 -14.48 11.29 2.60
CA TYR A 181 -13.93 11.97 3.77
C TYR A 181 -14.59 13.34 3.99
N GLU A 182 -14.84 14.07 2.91
CA GLU A 182 -15.44 15.40 2.97
C GLU A 182 -16.89 15.33 3.47
N ASP A 183 -17.68 14.34 3.04
CA ASP A 183 -19.02 14.11 3.58
C ASP A 183 -18.99 13.72 5.05
N LEU A 184 -18.00 12.91 5.48
CA LEU A 184 -17.82 12.56 6.89
C LEU A 184 -17.55 13.79 7.76
N LEU A 185 -16.86 14.79 7.23
CA LEU A 185 -16.55 16.04 7.94
C LEU A 185 -17.72 17.02 7.93
N LEU A 186 -18.39 17.18 6.78
CA LEU A 186 -19.45 18.17 6.59
C LEU A 186 -20.82 17.69 7.09
N GLN A 187 -21.05 16.38 7.07
CA GLN A 187 -22.35 15.74 7.33
C GLN A 187 -22.18 14.49 8.19
N THR A 188 -21.40 14.61 9.28
CA THR A 188 -21.02 13.48 10.15
C THR A 188 -22.24 12.70 10.64
N GLU A 189 -23.24 13.37 11.21
CA GLU A 189 -24.41 12.69 11.79
C GLU A 189 -25.24 11.95 10.73
N PRO A 190 -25.72 12.58 9.63
CA PRO A 190 -26.45 11.88 8.58
C PRO A 190 -25.68 10.68 8.03
N LEU A 191 -24.38 10.85 7.75
CA LEU A 191 -23.53 9.78 7.22
C LEU A 191 -23.40 8.62 8.21
N MET A 192 -23.15 8.92 9.50
CA MET A 192 -23.00 7.88 10.51
C MET A 192 -24.31 7.16 10.80
N ARG A 193 -25.47 7.83 10.70
CA ARG A 193 -26.79 7.19 10.79
C ARG A 193 -26.97 6.16 9.67
N GLU A 194 -26.69 6.56 8.43
CA GLU A 194 -26.77 5.67 7.27
C GLU A 194 -25.79 4.50 7.38
N LEU A 195 -24.56 4.78 7.82
CA LEU A 195 -23.51 3.78 7.97
C LEU A 195 -23.82 2.75 9.05
N LEU A 196 -24.28 3.19 10.23
CA LEU A 196 -24.66 2.26 11.31
C LEU A 196 -25.90 1.44 10.93
N GLN A 197 -26.87 2.06 10.23
CA GLN A 197 -28.00 1.32 9.68
C GLN A 197 -27.55 0.23 8.70
N TRP A 198 -26.64 0.55 7.78
CA TRP A 198 -26.08 -0.43 6.84
C TRP A 198 -25.29 -1.54 7.55
N LEU A 199 -24.52 -1.18 8.58
CA LEU A 199 -23.82 -2.13 9.44
C LEU A 199 -24.75 -2.97 10.32
N GLY A 200 -26.04 -2.61 10.43
CA GLY A 200 -26.98 -3.29 11.32
C GLY A 200 -26.72 -3.02 12.81
N GLU A 201 -26.13 -1.87 13.14
CA GLU A 201 -25.85 -1.43 14.50
C GLU A 201 -26.82 -0.32 14.94
N PRO A 202 -27.21 -0.26 16.24
CA PRO A 202 -28.05 0.81 16.75
C PRO A 202 -27.33 2.16 16.67
N TRP A 203 -28.09 3.26 16.68
CA TRP A 203 -27.50 4.59 16.82
C TRP A 203 -26.87 4.79 18.21
N SER A 204 -25.78 5.56 18.27
CA SER A 204 -25.17 6.03 19.50
C SER A 204 -24.53 7.39 19.26
N ASP A 205 -24.80 8.37 20.13
CA ASP A 205 -24.23 9.73 20.03
C ASP A 205 -22.70 9.77 20.25
N ASP A 206 -22.12 8.70 20.81
CA ASP A 206 -20.68 8.55 21.04
C ASP A 206 -19.87 8.69 19.75
N VAL A 207 -20.44 8.35 18.60
CA VAL A 207 -19.78 8.49 17.30
C VAL A 207 -19.58 9.96 16.90
N LEU A 208 -20.43 10.87 17.39
CA LEU A 208 -20.27 12.32 17.19
C LEU A 208 -19.24 12.92 18.16
N GLN A 209 -19.08 12.30 19.32
CA GLN A 209 -18.20 12.75 20.40
C GLN A 209 -16.93 11.89 20.49
N HIS A 210 -16.46 11.35 19.35
CA HIS A 210 -15.34 10.40 19.32
C HIS A 210 -14.10 10.91 20.06
N HIS A 211 -13.76 12.19 19.90
CA HIS A 211 -12.62 12.83 20.56
C HIS A 211 -12.70 12.74 22.10
N ALA A 212 -13.88 12.95 22.68
CA ALA A 212 -14.11 12.85 24.11
C ALA A 212 -14.07 11.39 24.59
N VAL A 213 -14.70 10.48 23.83
CA VAL A 213 -14.70 9.04 24.14
C VAL A 213 -13.28 8.47 24.11
N GLN A 214 -12.50 8.82 23.09
CA GLN A 214 -11.12 8.36 22.93
C GLN A 214 -10.20 8.96 24.00
N ALA A 215 -10.39 10.22 24.39
CA ALA A 215 -9.64 10.85 25.48
C ALA A 215 -9.84 10.12 26.83
N GLN A 216 -11.07 9.65 27.10
CA GLN A 216 -11.40 8.95 28.35
C GLN A 216 -10.80 7.55 28.45
N ARG A 217 -10.53 6.87 27.32
CA ARG A 217 -10.01 5.49 27.33
C ARG A 217 -8.57 5.37 27.81
N GLY A 218 -7.84 6.48 27.91
CA GLY A 218 -6.42 6.48 28.25
C GLY A 218 -5.56 5.83 27.16
N GLY A 219 -4.25 6.13 27.15
CA GLY A 219 -3.29 5.51 26.24
C GLY A 219 -2.62 6.48 25.27
N VAL A 220 -2.32 6.00 24.06
CA VAL A 220 -1.49 6.72 23.07
C VAL A 220 -2.24 7.93 22.52
N THR A 221 -1.72 9.13 22.78
CA THR A 221 -2.33 10.39 22.33
C THR A 221 -2.25 10.58 20.81
N GLU A 222 -1.23 10.04 20.15
CA GLU A 222 -1.06 10.07 18.69
C GLU A 222 -1.05 8.67 18.07
N VAL A 223 -1.91 8.46 17.09
CA VAL A 223 -2.01 7.20 16.33
C VAL A 223 -1.57 7.41 14.88
N GLU A 224 -1.95 6.49 14.00
CA GLU A 224 -1.35 6.37 12.69
C GLU A 224 -1.55 7.63 11.84
N GLY A 225 -0.47 8.06 11.21
CA GLY A 225 -0.45 9.29 10.43
C GLY A 225 -0.32 10.57 11.26
N GLN A 226 0.13 10.49 12.53
CA GLN A 226 0.24 11.61 13.48
C GLN A 226 -1.13 12.22 13.77
N THR A 227 -2.16 11.37 13.80
CA THR A 227 -3.53 11.79 14.14
C THR A 227 -3.65 11.76 15.65
N ARG A 228 -4.02 12.88 16.26
CA ARG A 228 -4.34 12.90 17.68
C ARG A 228 -5.72 12.29 17.91
N VAL A 229 -5.84 11.42 18.90
CA VAL A 229 -7.08 10.67 19.16
C VAL A 229 -8.18 11.54 19.77
N ASP A 230 -7.79 12.66 20.37
CA ASP A 230 -8.62 13.64 21.08
C ASP A 230 -8.89 14.90 20.26
N ASP A 231 -8.44 14.97 19.01
CA ASP A 231 -8.78 16.09 18.13
C ASP A 231 -10.23 15.96 17.65
N PRO A 232 -11.06 17.02 17.76
CA PRO A 232 -12.39 17.01 17.17
C PRO A 232 -12.33 17.00 15.64
N ILE A 233 -13.49 16.77 15.02
CA ILE A 233 -13.63 16.87 13.56
C ILE A 233 -13.28 18.30 13.11
N ASP A 234 -12.33 18.41 12.19
CA ASP A 234 -11.79 19.68 11.70
C ASP A 234 -12.04 19.83 10.20
N VAL A 235 -13.09 20.60 9.87
CA VAL A 235 -13.51 20.88 8.49
C VAL A 235 -12.47 21.68 7.68
N SER A 236 -11.57 22.41 8.36
CA SER A 236 -10.53 23.20 7.67
C SER A 236 -9.56 22.31 6.87
N ARG A 237 -9.50 21.02 7.19
CA ARG A 237 -8.64 20.02 6.52
C ARG A 237 -9.09 19.68 5.10
N ILE A 238 -10.30 20.07 4.69
CA ILE A 238 -10.82 19.83 3.34
C ILE A 238 -10.00 20.65 2.33
N ALA A 239 -9.92 21.97 2.53
CA ALA A 239 -9.29 22.88 1.56
C ALA A 239 -7.80 23.14 1.80
N LYS A 240 -7.22 22.69 2.93
CA LYS A 240 -5.82 22.97 3.34
C LYS A 240 -4.77 22.68 2.25
N TRP A 241 -5.01 21.69 1.40
CA TRP A 241 -4.06 21.30 0.35
C TRP A 241 -3.86 22.37 -0.74
N THR A 242 -4.84 23.26 -0.93
CA THR A 242 -4.76 24.34 -1.92
C THR A 242 -3.64 25.34 -1.61
N GLN A 243 -3.27 25.44 -0.33
CA GLN A 243 -2.20 26.31 0.18
C GLN A 243 -0.85 25.60 0.24
N THR A 244 -0.82 24.26 0.28
CA THR A 244 0.42 23.48 0.51
C THR A 244 0.98 22.84 -0.76
N LEU A 245 0.15 22.61 -1.78
CA LEU A 245 0.61 22.10 -3.08
C LEU A 245 0.93 23.25 -4.04
N ASP A 246 2.15 23.22 -4.59
CA ASP A 246 2.57 24.17 -5.62
C ASP A 246 1.77 23.99 -6.94
N ALA A 247 1.83 25.00 -7.81
CA ALA A 247 1.09 24.98 -9.08
C ALA A 247 1.54 23.86 -10.04
N PRO A 248 2.84 23.55 -10.20
CA PRO A 248 3.28 22.42 -11.02
C PRO A 248 2.71 21.06 -10.56
N VAL A 249 2.69 20.79 -9.25
CA VAL A 249 2.11 19.56 -8.70
C VAL A 249 0.61 19.53 -8.93
N ARG A 250 -0.10 20.65 -8.72
CA ARG A 250 -1.54 20.75 -8.99
C ARG A 250 -1.89 20.44 -10.45
N ARG A 251 -1.17 21.01 -11.42
CA ARG A 251 -1.37 20.70 -12.85
C ARG A 251 -1.12 19.23 -13.18
N ARG A 252 -0.08 18.63 -12.61
CA ARG A 252 0.22 17.20 -12.82
C ARG A 252 -0.85 16.32 -12.20
N MET A 253 -1.34 16.69 -11.02
CA MET A 253 -2.42 16.00 -10.33
C MET A 253 -3.70 16.06 -11.15
N GLU A 254 -4.10 17.24 -11.62
CA GLU A 254 -5.26 17.44 -12.48
C GLU A 254 -5.19 16.54 -13.72
N SER A 255 -4.09 16.64 -14.48
CA SER A 255 -3.89 15.83 -15.69
C SER A 255 -3.92 14.32 -15.45
N ARG A 256 -3.50 13.83 -14.26
CA ARG A 256 -3.43 12.40 -13.97
C ARG A 256 -4.64 11.85 -13.22
N LEU A 257 -5.32 12.68 -12.45
CA LEU A 257 -6.32 12.25 -11.48
C LEU A 257 -7.73 12.76 -11.77
N ALA A 258 -7.94 13.65 -12.76
CA ALA A 258 -9.27 14.17 -13.11
C ALA A 258 -10.31 13.05 -13.24
N ARG A 259 -10.05 12.07 -14.11
CA ARG A 259 -10.97 10.96 -14.39
C ARG A 259 -11.29 10.09 -13.17
N ILE A 260 -10.28 9.72 -12.36
CA ILE A 260 -10.52 8.95 -11.12
C ILE A 260 -11.18 9.82 -10.05
N GLY A 261 -10.96 11.14 -10.06
CA GLY A 261 -11.65 12.10 -9.19
C GLY A 261 -13.14 12.19 -9.53
N GLU A 262 -13.48 12.37 -10.80
CA GLU A 262 -14.86 12.39 -11.32
C GLU A 262 -15.61 11.10 -10.99
N LEU A 263 -14.96 9.92 -11.10
CA LEU A 263 -15.54 8.65 -10.68
C LEU A 263 -16.02 8.72 -9.22
N TRP A 264 -15.25 9.37 -8.35
CA TRP A 264 -15.56 9.57 -6.94
C TRP A 264 -16.23 10.92 -6.62
N GLY A 265 -16.77 11.60 -7.65
CA GLY A 265 -17.55 12.81 -7.49
C GLY A 265 -16.73 14.03 -7.05
N TYR A 266 -15.44 14.08 -7.37
CA TYR A 266 -14.57 15.23 -7.13
C TYR A 266 -14.30 15.99 -8.43
N ASP A 267 -14.45 17.31 -8.40
CA ASP A 267 -13.63 18.17 -9.25
C ASP A 267 -12.24 18.26 -8.60
N VAL A 268 -11.19 17.88 -9.31
CA VAL A 268 -9.84 17.82 -8.75
C VAL A 268 -9.19 19.18 -8.50
N THR A 269 -9.80 20.25 -9.01
CA THR A 269 -9.34 21.63 -8.89
C THR A 269 -10.04 22.39 -7.77
N ASP A 270 -11.28 22.02 -7.44
CA ASP A 270 -12.09 22.66 -6.41
C ASP A 270 -12.27 21.74 -5.19
N PRO A 271 -11.71 22.09 -4.01
CA PRO A 271 -11.83 21.29 -2.80
C PRO A 271 -13.25 21.09 -2.28
N MET A 272 -14.22 21.92 -2.71
CA MET A 272 -15.60 21.92 -2.22
C MET A 272 -16.62 21.41 -3.24
N ALA A 273 -16.21 21.19 -4.50
CA ALA A 273 -17.09 20.66 -5.53
C ALA A 273 -17.25 19.13 -5.38
N LEU A 274 -18.30 18.75 -4.66
CA LEU A 274 -18.60 17.38 -4.28
C LEU A 274 -19.87 16.87 -4.97
N ALA A 275 -19.74 16.31 -6.17
CA ALA A 275 -20.85 15.69 -6.88
C ALA A 275 -21.32 14.42 -6.15
N PRO A 276 -22.63 14.18 -5.96
CA PRO A 276 -23.11 13.01 -5.25
C PRO A 276 -22.66 11.70 -5.94
N LEU A 277 -22.30 10.71 -5.12
CA LEU A 277 -22.01 9.37 -5.63
C LEU A 277 -23.30 8.62 -5.99
N ARG A 278 -24.36 8.88 -5.20
CA ARG A 278 -25.71 8.32 -5.32
C ARG A 278 -26.70 9.42 -4.88
N ASP A 279 -27.86 9.48 -5.54
CA ASP A 279 -28.90 10.42 -5.16
C ASP A 279 -29.52 10.06 -3.81
N GLY A 280 -29.64 11.05 -2.92
CA GLY A 280 -30.30 10.92 -1.62
C GLY A 280 -29.55 10.09 -0.58
N SER A 281 -28.25 9.79 -0.80
CA SER A 281 -27.46 8.94 0.09
C SER A 281 -26.00 9.41 0.12
N LEU A 282 -25.38 9.32 1.30
CA LEU A 282 -23.96 9.66 1.51
C LEU A 282 -23.05 8.43 1.36
N LEU A 283 -23.63 7.24 1.17
CA LEU A 283 -22.94 5.99 0.92
C LEU A 283 -23.17 5.53 -0.51
N ALA A 284 -22.10 5.15 -1.19
CA ALA A 284 -22.20 4.41 -2.44
C ALA A 284 -22.03 2.92 -2.15
N GLY A 285 -23.09 2.13 -2.30
CA GLY A 285 -22.98 0.67 -2.29
C GLY A 285 -22.20 0.18 -3.49
N GLY A 286 -21.69 -1.05 -3.47
CA GLY A 286 -20.89 -1.53 -4.59
C GLY A 286 -21.66 -1.65 -5.90
N ALA A 287 -22.99 -1.80 -5.86
CA ALA A 287 -23.85 -1.67 -7.05
C ALA A 287 -23.87 -0.24 -7.63
N ASP A 288 -23.84 0.80 -6.79
CA ASP A 288 -23.71 2.19 -7.22
C ASP A 288 -22.35 2.43 -7.88
N VAL A 289 -21.28 1.92 -7.26
CA VAL A 289 -19.93 2.00 -7.80
C VAL A 289 -19.85 1.27 -9.14
N ALA A 290 -20.42 0.07 -9.25
CA ALA A 290 -20.45 -0.71 -10.49
C ALA A 290 -21.14 0.06 -11.64
N ARG A 291 -22.25 0.74 -11.37
CA ARG A 291 -22.92 1.61 -12.35
C ARG A 291 -22.03 2.77 -12.77
N ARG A 292 -21.41 3.47 -11.81
CA ARG A 292 -20.53 4.61 -12.12
C ARG A 292 -19.35 4.18 -12.99
N VAL A 293 -18.69 3.06 -12.66
CA VAL A 293 -17.52 2.53 -13.39
C VAL A 293 -17.79 2.33 -14.89
N GLN A 294 -19.04 2.08 -15.30
CA GLN A 294 -19.40 1.95 -16.73
C GLN A 294 -19.08 3.23 -17.54
N GLY A 295 -19.15 4.40 -16.92
CA GLY A 295 -18.79 5.69 -17.53
C GLY A 295 -17.29 6.01 -17.57
N PHE A 296 -16.45 5.10 -17.04
CA PHE A 296 -15.00 5.32 -16.87
C PHE A 296 -14.18 4.11 -17.35
N ALA A 297 -14.52 3.55 -18.51
CA ALA A 297 -13.81 2.43 -19.10
C ALA A 297 -12.30 2.71 -19.33
N ASP A 298 -11.94 3.99 -19.55
CA ASP A 298 -10.57 4.47 -19.70
C ASP A 298 -9.70 4.25 -18.45
N LEU A 299 -10.32 4.02 -17.28
CA LEU A 299 -9.61 3.74 -16.04
C LEU A 299 -9.28 2.26 -15.83
N GLU A 300 -9.71 1.34 -16.72
CA GLU A 300 -9.40 -0.10 -16.65
C GLU A 300 -9.61 -0.68 -15.24
N ILE A 301 -10.76 -0.40 -14.62
CA ILE A 301 -11.04 -0.72 -13.21
C ILE A 301 -11.06 -2.23 -12.95
N ASP A 302 -11.40 -3.04 -13.95
CA ASP A 302 -11.44 -4.50 -13.87
C ASP A 302 -10.07 -5.14 -13.65
N GLN A 303 -8.98 -4.46 -14.00
CA GLN A 303 -7.61 -4.93 -13.80
C GLN A 303 -7.05 -4.53 -12.42
N GLN A 304 -6.46 -5.50 -11.70
CA GLN A 304 -5.80 -5.21 -10.43
C GLN A 304 -4.59 -4.31 -10.67
N SER A 305 -4.56 -3.17 -9.97
CA SER A 305 -3.42 -2.26 -10.00
C SER A 305 -2.16 -2.90 -9.40
N TYR A 306 -0.99 -2.31 -9.71
CA TYR A 306 0.28 -2.74 -9.11
C TYR A 306 0.18 -2.83 -7.57
N VAL A 307 0.29 -4.04 -7.04
CA VAL A 307 0.40 -4.29 -5.59
C VAL A 307 1.80 -3.90 -5.11
N PRO A 308 1.97 -3.12 -4.03
CA PRO A 308 3.29 -2.80 -3.47
C PRO A 308 4.11 -4.04 -3.12
N LEU A 309 5.44 -3.98 -3.28
CA LEU A 309 6.33 -5.12 -2.97
C LEU A 309 6.13 -5.68 -1.55
N THR A 310 5.88 -4.81 -0.57
CA THR A 310 5.62 -5.18 0.83
C THR A 310 4.32 -5.97 1.06
N ASP A 311 3.43 -5.95 0.08
CA ASP A 311 2.09 -6.54 0.14
C ASP A 311 1.90 -7.64 -0.92
N ARG A 312 2.88 -7.80 -1.82
CA ARG A 312 2.93 -8.92 -2.75
C ARG A 312 3.19 -10.22 -2.02
N ARG A 313 2.70 -11.31 -2.61
CA ARG A 313 3.14 -12.65 -2.22
C ARG A 313 4.65 -12.76 -2.49
N TYR A 314 5.42 -12.99 -1.44
CA TYR A 314 6.86 -13.16 -1.53
C TYR A 314 7.18 -14.55 -2.09
N HIS A 315 7.82 -14.61 -3.26
CA HIS A 315 8.49 -15.82 -3.72
C HIS A 315 10.01 -15.63 -3.61
N PRO A 316 10.73 -16.43 -2.80
CA PRO A 316 12.17 -16.25 -2.59
C PRO A 316 12.99 -16.20 -3.88
N ASN A 317 12.57 -16.93 -4.93
CA ASN A 317 13.27 -16.97 -6.21
C ASN A 317 12.99 -15.76 -7.13
N GLU A 318 11.98 -14.94 -6.81
CA GLU A 318 11.67 -13.72 -7.56
C GLU A 318 12.46 -12.51 -7.03
N VAL A 319 13.15 -12.68 -5.89
CA VAL A 319 13.91 -11.62 -5.24
C VAL A 319 15.40 -11.84 -5.48
N LYS A 320 16.03 -10.89 -6.16
CA LYS A 320 17.49 -10.81 -6.26
C LYS A 320 17.98 -9.84 -5.20
N LEU A 321 18.81 -10.34 -4.28
CA LEU A 321 19.62 -9.46 -3.44
C LEU A 321 20.64 -8.77 -4.35
N VAL A 322 20.60 -7.44 -4.39
CA VAL A 322 21.57 -6.62 -5.11
C VAL A 322 22.29 -5.75 -4.09
N GLU A 323 23.61 -5.65 -4.21
CA GLU A 323 24.38 -4.68 -3.43
C GLU A 323 23.90 -3.27 -3.74
N ARG A 324 23.89 -2.39 -2.73
CA ARG A 324 23.32 -1.05 -2.86
C ARG A 324 24.05 -0.22 -3.92
N GLU A 325 25.34 -0.48 -4.14
CA GLU A 325 26.14 0.14 -5.21
C GLU A 325 25.78 -0.37 -6.62
N ALA A 326 25.11 -1.53 -6.73
CA ALA A 326 24.67 -2.11 -8.00
C ALA A 326 23.26 -1.64 -8.42
N LEU A 327 22.56 -0.88 -7.56
CA LEU A 327 21.30 -0.24 -7.91
C LEU A 327 21.58 1.02 -8.72
N PRO A 328 20.91 1.22 -9.88
CA PRO A 328 20.97 2.50 -10.57
C PRO A 328 20.56 3.64 -9.63
N GLU A 329 21.19 4.83 -9.76
CA GLU A 329 20.84 5.99 -8.95
C GLU A 329 19.32 6.22 -8.97
N ARG A 330 18.72 6.50 -7.79
CA ARG A 330 17.26 6.59 -7.59
C ARG A 330 16.60 7.63 -8.52
N GLY A 331 16.26 7.24 -9.74
CA GLY A 331 15.67 8.11 -10.77
C GLY A 331 15.80 7.58 -12.19
N THR A 332 16.69 6.62 -12.43
CA THR A 332 16.77 5.90 -13.71
C THR A 332 16.04 4.56 -13.59
N VAL A 333 14.72 4.57 -13.81
CA VAL A 333 14.03 3.34 -14.20
C VAL A 333 14.53 3.06 -15.62
N PRO A 334 15.26 1.95 -15.88
CA PRO A 334 15.49 1.54 -17.25
C PRO A 334 14.10 1.28 -17.84
N ALA A 335 13.83 1.81 -19.03
CA ALA A 335 12.63 1.42 -19.77
C ALA A 335 12.54 -0.11 -19.78
N GLU A 336 11.35 -0.65 -19.52
CA GLU A 336 11.12 -2.09 -19.70
C GLU A 336 11.69 -2.49 -21.06
N PRO A 337 12.56 -3.52 -21.13
CA PRO A 337 12.99 -4.01 -22.41
C PRO A 337 11.74 -4.41 -23.17
N ALA A 338 11.59 -3.90 -24.40
CA ALA A 338 10.52 -4.29 -25.30
C ALA A 338 10.39 -5.82 -25.31
N PRO A 339 9.16 -6.38 -25.37
CA PRO A 339 8.96 -7.82 -25.37
C PRO A 339 9.86 -8.44 -26.43
N ALA A 340 10.59 -9.49 -26.03
CA ALA A 340 11.55 -10.14 -26.90
C ALA A 340 10.87 -10.51 -28.23
N PRO A 341 11.47 -10.17 -29.39
CA PRO A 341 10.94 -10.61 -30.67
C PRO A 341 10.86 -12.14 -30.67
N ALA A 342 9.80 -12.66 -31.29
CA ALA A 342 9.56 -14.09 -31.44
C ALA A 342 10.84 -14.81 -31.93
N PRO A 343 11.11 -16.04 -31.46
CA PRO A 343 12.36 -16.73 -31.76
C PRO A 343 12.52 -16.90 -33.28
N ALA A 344 13.60 -16.30 -33.80
CA ALA A 344 14.02 -16.50 -35.18
C ALA A 344 14.60 -17.93 -35.33
N PRO A 345 14.40 -18.57 -36.50
CA PRO A 345 14.86 -19.93 -36.74
C PRO A 345 16.41 -20.07 -36.68
N GLU A 346 16.85 -21.29 -36.35
CA GLU A 346 18.24 -21.72 -36.10
C GLU A 346 19.23 -21.51 -37.27
N PRO A 347 20.56 -21.56 -37.00
CA PRO A 347 21.52 -20.54 -37.42
C PRO A 347 22.31 -20.87 -38.70
N LYS A 348 22.87 -19.83 -39.34
CA LYS A 348 23.96 -19.95 -40.33
C LYS A 348 25.30 -19.47 -39.74
N PRO A 349 26.44 -20.06 -40.15
CA PRO A 349 27.69 -20.04 -39.40
C PRO A 349 28.49 -18.72 -39.50
N ALA A 350 29.38 -18.58 -38.52
CA ALA A 350 29.97 -17.35 -38.00
C ALA A 350 30.94 -16.58 -38.92
N ALA A 351 30.88 -15.24 -38.84
CA ALA A 351 31.96 -14.35 -39.23
C ALA A 351 32.52 -13.62 -38.00
N LYS A 352 33.81 -13.81 -37.73
CA LYS A 352 34.57 -13.18 -36.63
C LYS A 352 34.66 -11.66 -36.81
N LYS A 353 34.39 -10.90 -35.74
CA LYS A 353 34.79 -9.49 -35.60
C LYS A 353 35.44 -9.23 -34.24
N PRO A 354 36.31 -8.20 -34.14
CA PRO A 354 37.50 -8.21 -33.30
C PRO A 354 37.27 -7.79 -31.85
N ALA A 355 38.21 -8.17 -30.98
CA ALA A 355 38.17 -7.89 -29.55
C ALA A 355 38.24 -6.39 -29.22
N PRO A 356 37.51 -5.91 -28.19
CA PRO A 356 37.60 -4.52 -27.72
C PRO A 356 38.94 -4.26 -27.00
N PRO A 357 39.41 -3.00 -26.96
CA PRO A 357 40.68 -2.64 -26.35
C PRO A 357 40.66 -2.82 -24.82
N LYS A 358 41.77 -3.35 -24.29
CA LYS A 358 41.99 -3.56 -22.85
C LYS A 358 41.94 -2.23 -22.08
N ARG A 359 40.87 -1.99 -21.31
CA ARG A 359 40.84 -0.92 -20.30
C ARG A 359 41.86 -1.25 -19.20
N ARG A 360 42.74 -0.28 -18.90
CA ARG A 360 43.67 -0.35 -17.75
C ARG A 360 42.84 -0.42 -16.46
N ALA A 361 43.05 -1.45 -15.65
CA ALA A 361 42.44 -1.57 -14.33
C ALA A 361 42.95 -0.43 -13.43
N ARG A 362 42.03 0.43 -12.96
CA ARG A 362 42.28 1.31 -11.81
C ARG A 362 41.82 0.58 -10.56
N MET A 363 42.58 0.68 -9.47
CA MET A 363 42.19 0.13 -8.18
C MET A 363 40.89 0.77 -7.66
N PRO A 364 40.06 0.04 -6.89
CA PRO A 364 38.92 0.62 -6.21
C PRO A 364 39.38 1.67 -5.17
N GLY A 365 38.69 2.81 -5.13
CA GLY A 365 39.01 3.97 -4.27
C GLY A 365 39.06 3.75 -2.73
N PRO A 366 38.56 2.65 -2.13
CA PRO A 366 38.79 2.36 -0.71
C PRO A 366 40.22 1.92 -0.40
N ALA A 367 40.90 1.21 -1.31
CA ALA A 367 42.26 0.70 -1.07
C ALA A 367 43.33 1.79 -1.25
N GLU A 368 43.04 2.85 -2.02
CA GLU A 368 43.93 4.01 -2.16
C GLU A 368 43.88 4.93 -0.92
N ARG A 369 42.72 4.99 -0.24
CA ARG A 369 42.51 5.80 0.96
C ARG A 369 43.01 5.14 2.26
N ALA A 370 43.09 3.82 2.32
CA ALA A 370 43.66 3.10 3.47
C ALA A 370 45.21 3.09 3.50
N LEU A 371 45.88 3.22 2.35
CA LEU A 371 47.35 3.12 2.25
C LEU A 371 48.08 4.47 2.18
N ALA A 372 47.37 5.58 1.93
CA ALA A 372 47.94 6.92 1.87
C ALA A 372 48.53 7.44 3.19
N PRO A 373 47.98 7.14 4.39
CA PRO A 373 48.56 7.60 5.65
C PRO A 373 49.81 6.81 6.09
N LEU A 374 49.89 5.52 5.75
CA LEU A 374 51.01 4.63 6.14
C LEU A 374 52.29 4.88 5.33
N ALA A 375 52.17 5.29 4.07
CA ALA A 375 53.33 5.62 3.23
C ALA A 375 54.03 6.94 3.62
N ARG A 376 53.42 7.78 4.47
CA ARG A 376 54.00 9.06 4.94
C ARG A 376 54.90 8.93 6.16
N ARG A 377 54.93 7.78 6.83
CA ARG A 377 55.75 7.54 8.04
C ARG A 377 57.01 6.67 7.83
N LEU A 378 57.34 6.33 6.58
CA LEU A 378 58.52 5.51 6.26
C LEU A 378 59.72 6.37 5.80
N PRO A 379 60.95 6.09 6.27
CA PRO A 379 62.15 6.78 5.81
C PRO A 379 62.40 6.59 4.31
N LYS A 380 62.97 7.63 3.65
CA LYS A 380 63.15 7.73 2.18
C LYS A 380 63.68 6.46 1.46
N PRO A 381 64.64 5.67 1.98
CA PRO A 381 65.09 4.46 1.28
C PRO A 381 64.01 3.36 1.17
N ALA A 382 63.10 3.24 2.14
CA ALA A 382 62.04 2.22 2.13
C ALA A 382 60.91 2.50 1.11
N ARG A 383 60.70 3.77 0.73
CA ARG A 383 59.70 4.15 -0.30
C ARG A 383 60.04 3.64 -1.70
N ARG A 384 61.33 3.50 -2.03
CA ARG A 384 61.76 3.02 -3.36
C ARG A 384 61.59 1.51 -3.55
N GLN A 385 61.59 0.73 -2.47
CA GLN A 385 61.38 -0.72 -2.51
C GLN A 385 59.89 -1.08 -2.69
N LEU A 386 58.97 -0.32 -2.08
CA LEU A 386 57.52 -0.53 -2.23
C LEU A 386 57.02 -0.29 -3.67
N ILE A 387 57.63 0.66 -4.39
CA ILE A 387 57.29 0.97 -5.79
C ILE A 387 57.74 -0.15 -6.75
N ARG A 388 58.84 -0.85 -6.45
CA ARG A 388 59.32 -1.99 -7.25
C ARG A 388 58.49 -3.26 -7.07
N VAL A 389 57.93 -3.51 -5.88
CA VAL A 389 56.99 -4.64 -5.64
C VAL A 389 55.63 -4.40 -6.34
N ARG A 390 55.21 -3.13 -6.44
CA ARG A 390 53.95 -2.70 -7.09
C ARG A 390 53.90 -3.01 -8.61
N ALA A 391 55.06 -3.12 -9.28
CA ALA A 391 55.14 -3.45 -10.70
C ALA A 391 55.15 -4.97 -11.00
N ARG A 392 55.53 -5.82 -10.03
CA ARG A 392 55.64 -7.28 -10.23
C ARG A 392 54.33 -8.05 -9.99
N VAL A 393 53.45 -7.54 -9.11
CA VAL A 393 52.18 -8.23 -8.77
C VAL A 393 51.07 -7.97 -9.80
N LEU A 394 51.12 -6.84 -10.52
CA LEU A 394 50.11 -6.49 -11.55
C LEU A 394 50.38 -7.11 -12.93
N GLY A 395 51.47 -7.87 -13.10
CA GLY A 395 51.85 -8.51 -14.37
C GLY A 395 51.68 -10.03 -14.46
N ALA A 396 51.30 -10.73 -13.38
CA ALA A 396 51.50 -12.18 -13.27
C ALA A 396 50.24 -13.04 -12.98
N SER A 397 49.01 -12.52 -13.14
CA SER A 397 47.77 -13.33 -12.97
C SER A 397 47.12 -13.77 -14.30
N GLY A 398 47.83 -13.63 -15.42
CA GLY A 398 47.43 -14.20 -16.70
C GLY A 398 48.18 -15.50 -17.00
N ARG A 399 47.53 -16.65 -16.75
CA ARG A 399 47.90 -18.06 -17.07
C ARG A 399 48.37 -18.88 -15.87
N ALA A 400 47.48 -19.74 -15.38
CA ALA A 400 47.84 -21.09 -14.95
C ALA A 400 46.59 -22.00 -14.99
N ARG A 401 46.64 -22.98 -15.90
CA ARG A 401 45.74 -24.13 -15.98
C ARG A 401 45.86 -24.97 -14.70
N ARG A 402 44.77 -25.58 -14.23
CA ARG A 402 44.85 -26.76 -13.34
C ARG A 402 44.56 -28.05 -14.12
N PRO A 403 45.31 -29.14 -13.87
CA PRO A 403 45.18 -30.41 -14.57
C PRO A 403 44.09 -31.30 -13.97
N ARG A 404 43.75 -32.33 -14.75
CA ARG A 404 42.88 -33.46 -14.40
C ARG A 404 43.51 -34.34 -13.31
N SER A 405 42.68 -34.76 -12.37
CA SER A 405 42.55 -36.13 -11.86
C SER A 405 41.24 -36.21 -11.11
#